data_AF-A0A086ZZ99-F1
#
_entry.id   AF-A0A086ZZ99-F1
#
_cell.length_a   1.000
_cell.length_b   1.000
_cell.length_c   1.000
_cell.angle_alpha   90.00
_cell.angle_beta   90.00
_cell.angle_gamma   90.00
#
_symmetry.space_group_name_H-M   'P 1'
#
loop_
_entity.id
_entity.type
_entity.pdbx_description
1 polymer ?
#
loop_
_entity_poly.entity_id
_entity_poly.type
_entity_poly.pdbx_seq_one_letter_code
_entity_poly.pdbx_strand_id
1 'polypeptide(L)'
;MEQEPLALGDLKPNIALLGLVPGKAATIVAVMPVGDAAVSLFYTTADGETGQEIIDAAAVARLSVVHAEDGGQRFDADPDEFRLAAEALRIRYAALYDPMAAVYSSDIDPLPHQIRAVYEDMLPKVPLRFLLADDPGAGKTIMAGLYVKEMLLRSAAERVAIVCPGGLAEQWRDELAQKFSLDLGLRQFAW
;
A
#
# COMPACT_ATOMS: atom_id res chain seq x y z
N MET A 1 13.22 -15.06 8.93
CA MET A 1 13.40 -15.81 10.19
C MET A 1 13.52 -17.26 9.79
N GLU A 2 14.72 -17.81 9.91
CA GLU A 2 15.07 -19.16 9.44
C GLU A 2 14.48 -20.16 10.44
N GLN A 3 13.48 -20.94 10.03
CA GLN A 3 12.83 -21.92 10.90
C GLN A 3 13.80 -23.08 11.12
N GLU A 4 14.16 -23.33 12.38
CA GLU A 4 14.96 -24.50 12.76
C GLU A 4 14.25 -25.79 12.31
N PRO A 5 14.97 -26.76 11.71
CA PRO A 5 14.35 -27.98 11.23
C PRO A 5 13.83 -28.81 12.40
N LEU A 6 12.53 -29.15 12.37
CA LEU A 6 11.90 -30.04 13.35
C LEU A 6 12.60 -31.41 13.37
N ALA A 7 12.84 -31.94 14.57
CA ALA A 7 13.27 -33.32 14.78
C ALA A 7 12.11 -34.17 15.35
N LEU A 8 12.24 -35.50 15.24
CA LEU A 8 11.27 -36.45 15.81
C LEU A 8 11.05 -36.25 17.32
N GLY A 9 12.08 -35.81 18.05
CA GLY A 9 12.03 -35.54 19.49
C GLY A 9 11.24 -34.28 19.87
N ASP A 10 10.94 -33.41 18.92
CA ASP A 10 10.19 -32.17 19.13
C ASP A 10 8.68 -32.39 19.06
N LEU A 11 8.25 -33.55 18.55
CA LEU A 11 6.85 -33.95 18.44
C LEU A 11 6.31 -34.33 19.84
N LYS A 12 5.44 -33.49 20.38
CA LYS A 12 4.81 -33.67 21.69
C LYS A 12 3.30 -33.42 21.62
N PRO A 13 2.52 -34.01 22.54
CA PRO A 13 1.10 -33.69 22.67
C PRO A 13 0.86 -32.17 22.82
N ASN A 14 -0.28 -31.70 22.32
CA ASN A 14 -0.72 -30.30 22.27
C ASN A 14 0.05 -29.38 21.32
N ILE A 15 0.89 -29.92 20.43
CA ILE A 15 1.49 -29.16 19.32
C ILE A 15 0.56 -29.23 18.11
N ALA A 16 0.29 -28.08 17.50
CA ALA A 16 -0.40 -28.02 16.21
C ALA A 16 0.62 -28.05 15.07
N LEU A 17 0.37 -28.89 14.07
CA LEU A 17 1.23 -29.07 12.90
C LEU A 17 0.46 -28.83 11.60
N LEU A 18 1.12 -28.26 10.61
CA LEU A 18 0.70 -28.27 9.21
C LEU A 18 1.49 -29.34 8.45
N GLY A 19 0.82 -29.98 7.48
CA GLY A 19 1.44 -30.98 6.60
C GLY A 19 1.14 -32.44 6.94
N LEU A 20 0.55 -32.74 8.11
CA LEU A 20 0.01 -34.08 8.43
C LEU A 20 -1.21 -34.38 7.54
N VAL A 21 -2.14 -33.44 7.48
CA VAL A 21 -3.28 -33.47 6.56
C VAL A 21 -3.10 -32.35 5.55
N PRO A 22 -3.20 -32.61 4.24
CA PRO A 22 -3.09 -31.58 3.22
C PRO A 22 -4.03 -30.41 3.49
N GLY A 23 -3.46 -29.21 3.67
CA GLY A 23 -4.21 -27.97 3.83
C GLY A 23 -4.93 -27.79 5.18
N LYS A 24 -4.74 -28.67 6.16
CA LYS A 24 -5.35 -28.54 7.49
C LYS A 24 -4.29 -28.54 8.60
N ALA A 25 -4.51 -27.71 9.61
CA ALA A 25 -3.77 -27.81 10.86
C ALA A 25 -4.32 -29.00 11.69
N ALA A 26 -3.41 -29.77 12.26
CA ALA A 26 -3.72 -30.94 13.08
C ALA A 26 -3.00 -30.84 14.43
N THR A 27 -3.75 -30.95 15.53
CA THR A 27 -3.21 -30.92 16.89
C THR A 27 -2.87 -32.33 17.34
N ILE A 28 -1.63 -32.56 17.74
CA ILE A 28 -1.17 -33.84 18.26
C ILE A 28 -1.85 -34.12 19.60
N VAL A 29 -2.56 -35.24 19.70
CA VAL A 29 -3.17 -35.75 20.94
C VAL A 29 -2.22 -36.69 21.66
N ALA A 30 -1.51 -37.55 20.91
CA ALA A 30 -0.56 -38.50 21.49
C ALA A 30 0.57 -38.84 20.50
N VAL A 31 1.72 -39.22 21.06
CA VAL A 31 2.90 -39.69 20.32
C VAL A 31 3.32 -41.03 20.90
N MET A 32 3.40 -42.06 20.06
CA MET A 32 3.84 -43.40 20.45
C MET A 32 5.08 -43.80 19.63
N PRO A 33 6.18 -44.23 20.25
CA PRO A 33 7.35 -44.69 19.50
C PRO A 33 7.02 -45.97 18.70
N VAL A 34 7.50 -46.05 17.47
CA VAL A 34 7.40 -47.23 16.61
C VAL A 34 8.81 -47.63 16.18
N GLY A 35 9.44 -48.50 16.97
CA GLY A 35 10.85 -48.81 16.83
C GLY A 35 11.76 -47.60 17.09
N ASP A 36 12.99 -47.64 16.58
CA ASP A 36 14.00 -46.61 16.88
C ASP A 36 13.98 -45.41 15.91
N ALA A 37 13.22 -45.50 14.81
CA ALA A 37 13.33 -44.56 13.68
C ALA A 37 12.01 -43.87 13.29
N ALA A 38 10.89 -44.14 13.98
CA ALA A 38 9.59 -43.57 13.66
C ALA A 38 8.72 -43.37 14.91
N VAL A 39 7.74 -42.47 14.81
CA VAL A 39 6.70 -42.26 15.82
C VAL A 39 5.32 -42.33 15.17
N SER A 40 4.35 -42.90 15.88
CA SER A 40 2.94 -42.82 15.51
C SER A 40 2.31 -41.62 16.22
N LEU A 41 1.77 -40.69 15.44
CA LEU A 41 1.05 -39.51 15.90
C LEU A 41 -0.45 -39.79 15.84
N PHE A 42 -1.13 -39.59 16.96
CA PHE A 42 -2.59 -39.42 17.00
C PHE A 42 -2.89 -37.93 16.99
N TYR A 43 -3.77 -37.48 16.11
CA TYR A 43 -4.07 -36.06 15.96
C TYR A 43 -5.57 -35.79 15.81
N THR A 44 -5.96 -34.56 16.09
CA THR A 44 -7.30 -34.02 15.83
C THR A 44 -7.18 -32.79 14.92
N THR A 45 -7.92 -32.74 13.82
CA THR A 45 -7.97 -31.58 12.92
C THR A 45 -8.87 -30.48 13.48
N ALA A 46 -8.78 -29.26 12.94
CA ALA A 46 -9.66 -28.14 13.30
C ALA A 46 -11.16 -28.46 13.14
N ASP A 47 -11.52 -29.36 12.22
CA ASP A 47 -12.91 -29.79 11.96
C ASP A 47 -13.39 -30.90 12.94
N GLY A 48 -12.53 -31.32 13.89
CA GLY A 48 -12.85 -32.35 14.88
C GLY A 48 -12.61 -33.79 14.42
N GLU A 49 -12.13 -34.00 13.18
CA GLU A 49 -11.76 -35.32 12.69
C GLU A 49 -10.48 -35.80 13.38
N THR A 50 -10.47 -37.06 13.82
CA THR A 50 -9.29 -37.69 14.43
C THR A 50 -8.64 -38.66 13.46
N GLY A 51 -7.31 -38.75 13.53
CA GLY A 51 -6.53 -39.62 12.65
C GLY A 51 -5.26 -40.12 13.31
N GLN A 52 -4.62 -41.06 12.64
CA GLN A 52 -3.34 -41.64 13.04
C GLN A 52 -2.41 -41.68 11.83
N GLU A 53 -1.17 -41.23 12.02
CA GLU A 53 -0.13 -41.28 10.98
C GLU A 53 1.21 -41.74 11.58
N ILE A 54 2.01 -42.46 10.80
CA ILE A 54 3.37 -42.87 11.18
C ILE A 54 4.34 -41.92 10.49
N ILE A 55 5.17 -41.25 11.29
CA ILE A 55 6.13 -40.24 10.86
C ILE A 55 7.54 -40.73 11.12
N ASP A 56 8.36 -40.75 10.07
CA ASP A 56 9.80 -40.99 10.12
C ASP A 56 10.59 -39.67 10.02
N ALA A 57 11.91 -39.72 10.17
CA ALA A 57 12.76 -38.54 10.12
C ALA A 57 12.66 -37.77 8.79
N ALA A 58 12.37 -38.45 7.68
CA ALA A 58 12.20 -37.81 6.37
C ALA A 58 10.84 -37.11 6.24
N ALA A 59 9.81 -37.64 6.89
CA ALA A 59 8.48 -37.07 6.94
C ALA A 59 8.40 -35.84 7.85
N VAL A 60 9.15 -35.80 8.95
CA VAL A 60 9.23 -34.61 9.83
C VAL A 60 9.67 -33.36 9.06
N ALA A 61 10.57 -33.49 8.09
CA ALA A 61 11.04 -32.38 7.27
C ALA A 61 9.93 -31.68 6.45
N ARG A 62 8.76 -32.32 6.30
CA ARG A 62 7.58 -31.75 5.61
C ARG A 62 6.57 -31.11 6.57
N LEU A 63 6.80 -31.22 7.87
CA LEU A 63 5.91 -30.72 8.91
C LEU A 63 6.40 -29.35 9.38
N SER A 64 5.46 -28.42 9.59
CA SER A 64 5.75 -27.14 10.24
C SER A 64 4.89 -27.00 11.48
N VAL A 65 5.50 -26.51 12.57
CA VAL A 65 4.76 -26.18 13.79
C VAL A 65 3.93 -24.95 13.53
N VAL A 66 2.63 -25.09 13.75
CA VAL A 66 1.74 -23.95 13.91
C VAL A 66 1.96 -23.49 15.34
N HIS A 67 2.75 -22.45 15.51
CA HIS A 67 2.78 -21.75 16.78
C HIS A 67 1.35 -21.27 17.05
N ALA A 68 0.86 -21.38 18.28
CA ALA A 68 -0.42 -20.78 18.68
C ALA A 68 -0.48 -19.26 18.41
N GLU A 69 0.67 -18.69 18.04
CA GLU A 69 0.82 -17.33 17.55
C GLU A 69 0.43 -17.09 16.09
N ASP A 70 0.33 -18.13 15.28
CA ASP A 70 0.02 -18.07 13.84
C ASP A 70 -1.43 -18.50 13.53
N GLY A 71 -2.32 -18.36 14.51
CA GLY A 71 -3.76 -18.58 14.37
C GLY A 71 -4.48 -17.40 13.70
N GLY A 72 -4.25 -17.18 12.40
CA GLY A 72 -4.98 -16.20 11.59
C GLY A 72 -4.61 -14.73 11.85
N GLN A 73 -5.26 -13.81 11.14
CA GLN A 73 -5.10 -12.37 11.40
C GLN A 73 -5.52 -12.09 12.85
N ARG A 74 -4.55 -11.72 13.68
CA ARG A 74 -4.81 -11.32 15.06
C ARG A 74 -5.46 -9.94 15.03
N PHE A 75 -6.71 -9.87 15.47
CA PHE A 75 -7.45 -8.61 15.67
C PHE A 75 -7.20 -8.05 17.08
N ASP A 76 -5.96 -8.15 17.57
CA ASP A 76 -5.52 -7.75 18.90
C ASP A 76 -4.70 -6.45 18.89
N ALA A 77 -4.66 -5.75 17.75
CA ALA A 77 -4.07 -4.42 17.66
C ALA A 77 -4.73 -3.44 18.63
N ASP A 78 -3.97 -2.42 19.05
CA ASP A 78 -4.49 -1.35 19.88
C ASP A 78 -5.69 -0.67 19.16
N PRO A 79 -6.89 -0.64 19.78
CA PRO A 79 -8.07 -0.06 19.17
C PRO A 79 -7.90 1.43 18.84
N ASP A 80 -7.10 2.18 19.61
CA ASP A 80 -6.85 3.59 19.36
C ASP A 80 -5.92 3.78 18.16
N GLU A 81 -4.89 2.95 18.01
CA GLU A 81 -4.02 2.97 16.82
C GLU A 81 -4.79 2.56 15.56
N PHE A 82 -5.62 1.52 15.65
CA PHE A 82 -6.48 1.11 14.54
C PHE A 82 -7.44 2.24 14.14
N ARG A 83 -8.09 2.89 15.12
CA ARG A 83 -8.99 4.02 14.87
C ARG A 83 -8.25 5.18 14.23
N LEU A 84 -7.04 5.51 14.73
CA LEU A 84 -6.21 6.57 14.17
C LEU A 84 -5.83 6.27 12.71
N ALA A 85 -5.39 5.05 12.42
CA ALA A 85 -5.06 4.64 11.05
C ALA A 85 -6.29 4.68 10.14
N ALA A 86 -7.45 4.19 10.60
CA ALA A 86 -8.69 4.23 9.84
C ALA A 86 -9.15 5.67 9.55
N GLU A 87 -9.08 6.58 10.52
CA GLU A 87 -9.41 8.00 10.32
C GLU A 87 -8.41 8.69 9.39
N ALA A 88 -7.11 8.41 9.54
CA ALA A 88 -6.09 8.93 8.64
C ALA A 88 -6.33 8.47 7.20
N LEU A 89 -6.68 7.19 6.99
CA LEU A 89 -7.04 6.67 5.67
C LEU A 89 -8.33 7.30 5.15
N ARG A 90 -9.36 7.48 5.99
CA ARG A 90 -10.61 8.14 5.62
C ARG A 90 -10.35 9.57 5.13
N ILE A 91 -9.54 10.34 5.84
CA ILE A 91 -9.17 11.70 5.45
C ILE A 91 -8.34 11.70 4.17
N ARG A 92 -7.31 10.83 4.10
CA ARG A 92 -6.44 10.69 2.92
C ARG A 92 -7.23 10.37 1.65
N TYR A 93 -8.26 9.54 1.78
CA TYR A 93 -9.09 9.09 0.67
C TYR A 93 -10.37 9.89 0.48
N ALA A 94 -10.75 10.78 1.40
CA ALA A 94 -11.93 11.64 1.23
C ALA A 94 -11.83 12.50 -0.04
N ALA A 95 -10.61 12.93 -0.38
CA ALA A 95 -10.34 13.70 -1.58
C ALA A 95 -10.24 12.87 -2.88
N LEU A 96 -10.19 11.54 -2.83
CA LEU A 96 -10.09 10.71 -4.05
C LEU A 96 -11.29 10.87 -4.98
N TYR A 97 -12.46 11.19 -4.42
CA TYR A 97 -13.70 11.39 -5.16
C TYR A 97 -14.05 12.86 -5.34
N ASP A 98 -13.19 13.77 -4.88
CA ASP A 98 -13.39 15.19 -5.11
C ASP A 98 -13.02 15.51 -6.57
N PRO A 99 -13.97 15.96 -7.39
CA PRO A 99 -13.69 16.29 -8.78
C PRO A 99 -12.72 17.47 -8.93
N MET A 100 -12.55 18.29 -7.89
CA MET A 100 -11.76 19.52 -7.89
C MET A 100 -10.81 19.60 -6.69
N ALA A 101 -10.19 18.46 -6.31
CA ALA A 101 -9.33 18.34 -5.14
C ALA A 101 -8.20 19.39 -5.11
N ALA A 102 -7.59 19.72 -6.26
CA ALA A 102 -6.54 20.74 -6.33
C ALA A 102 -7.07 22.15 -6.08
N VAL A 103 -8.34 22.47 -6.40
CA VAL A 103 -8.90 23.78 -6.07
C VAL A 103 -8.98 23.94 -4.56
N TYR A 104 -9.61 22.99 -3.87
CA TYR A 104 -9.88 23.10 -2.44
C TYR A 104 -8.63 22.98 -1.57
N SER A 105 -7.56 22.40 -2.10
CA SER A 105 -6.28 22.24 -1.38
C SER A 105 -5.24 23.30 -1.75
N SER A 106 -5.57 24.28 -2.59
CA SER A 106 -4.66 25.35 -3.05
C SER A 106 -5.07 26.72 -2.52
N ASP A 107 -4.09 27.60 -2.34
CA ASP A 107 -4.28 28.99 -1.90
C ASP A 107 -4.54 29.90 -3.11
N ILE A 108 -5.68 29.70 -3.77
CA ILE A 108 -6.13 30.47 -4.94
C ILE A 108 -7.63 30.70 -4.90
N ASP A 109 -8.08 31.75 -5.59
CA ASP A 109 -9.49 31.97 -5.96
C ASP A 109 -9.60 31.89 -7.50
N PRO A 110 -9.81 30.69 -8.06
CA PRO A 110 -9.76 30.49 -9.49
C PRO A 110 -11.01 31.06 -10.18
N LEU A 111 -10.79 31.75 -11.29
CA LEU A 111 -11.88 32.31 -12.09
C LEU A 111 -12.66 31.22 -12.84
N PRO A 112 -13.95 31.41 -13.14
CA PRO A 112 -14.78 30.39 -13.80
C PRO A 112 -14.18 29.85 -15.10
N HIS A 113 -13.54 30.70 -15.91
CA HIS A 113 -12.89 30.25 -17.16
C HIS A 113 -11.66 29.37 -16.90
N GLN A 114 -10.94 29.59 -15.79
CA GLN A 114 -9.79 28.78 -15.41
C GLN A 114 -10.22 27.39 -14.96
N ILE A 115 -11.31 27.32 -14.19
CA ILE A 115 -11.93 26.05 -13.81
C ILE A 115 -12.35 25.27 -15.04
N ARG A 116 -13.08 25.93 -15.95
CA ARG A 116 -13.51 25.30 -17.21
C ARG A 116 -12.32 24.79 -18.03
N ALA A 117 -11.31 25.63 -18.24
CA ALA A 117 -10.13 25.24 -19.00
C ALA A 117 -9.43 24.02 -18.39
N VAL A 118 -9.26 23.97 -17.07
CA VAL A 118 -8.58 22.84 -16.42
C VAL A 118 -9.46 21.60 -16.38
N TYR A 119 -10.68 21.70 -15.83
CA TYR A 119 -11.49 20.54 -15.48
C TYR A 119 -12.34 19.99 -16.62
N GLU A 120 -12.83 20.84 -17.52
CA GLU A 120 -13.62 20.41 -18.67
C GLU A 120 -12.74 20.17 -19.89
N ASP A 121 -11.72 21.00 -20.13
CA ASP A 121 -10.91 20.91 -21.34
C ASP A 121 -9.62 20.12 -21.17
N MET A 122 -8.81 20.41 -20.15
CA MET A 122 -7.48 19.81 -20.02
C MET A 122 -7.51 18.41 -19.39
N LEU A 123 -8.17 18.23 -18.24
CA LEU A 123 -8.18 16.96 -17.49
C LEU A 123 -8.66 15.74 -18.30
N PRO A 124 -9.71 15.83 -19.14
CA PRO A 124 -10.17 14.66 -19.91
C PRO A 124 -9.18 14.21 -21.01
N LYS A 125 -8.18 15.05 -21.36
CA LYS A 125 -7.23 14.77 -22.43
C LYS A 125 -5.98 14.10 -21.86
N VAL A 126 -5.93 12.76 -21.93
CA VAL A 126 -4.76 11.96 -21.50
C VAL A 126 -4.23 11.15 -22.70
N PRO A 127 -3.01 11.46 -23.22
CA PRO A 127 -2.08 12.49 -22.77
C PRO A 127 -2.50 13.90 -23.18
N LEU A 128 -2.18 14.90 -22.35
CA LEU A 128 -2.51 16.30 -22.64
C LEU A 128 -1.54 16.87 -23.69
N ARG A 129 -2.10 17.36 -24.80
CA ARG A 129 -1.41 18.22 -25.78
C ARG A 129 -2.27 19.45 -26.00
N PHE A 130 -1.92 20.54 -25.31
CA PHE A 130 -2.78 21.70 -25.18
C PHE A 130 -1.96 22.99 -25.17
N LEU A 131 -2.50 24.06 -25.76
CA LEU A 131 -1.89 25.37 -25.82
C LEU A 131 -2.79 26.38 -25.10
N LEU A 132 -2.29 26.95 -24.01
CA LEU A 132 -2.93 28.09 -23.35
C LEU A 132 -2.46 29.38 -24.02
N ALA A 133 -3.31 29.97 -24.85
CA ALA A 133 -3.02 31.16 -25.66
C ALA A 133 -3.84 32.40 -25.27
N ASP A 134 -4.38 32.42 -24.04
CA ASP A 134 -5.14 33.57 -23.53
C ASP A 134 -4.28 34.83 -23.39
N ASP A 135 -4.92 35.97 -23.14
CA ASP A 135 -4.24 37.25 -22.94
C ASP A 135 -3.26 37.23 -21.74
N PRO A 136 -2.23 38.08 -21.74
CA PRO A 136 -1.40 38.33 -20.55
C PRO A 136 -2.29 38.68 -19.35
N GLY A 137 -2.02 38.05 -18.20
CA GLY A 137 -2.83 38.25 -16.98
C GLY A 137 -4.05 37.33 -16.83
N ALA A 138 -4.43 36.53 -17.85
CA ALA A 138 -5.55 35.59 -17.77
C ALA A 138 -5.35 34.43 -16.75
N GLY A 139 -4.15 34.33 -16.16
CA GLY A 139 -3.81 33.33 -15.14
C GLY A 139 -3.40 31.97 -15.70
N LYS A 140 -2.62 31.96 -16.80
CA LYS A 140 -2.05 30.73 -17.37
C LYS A 140 -1.22 29.93 -16.37
N THR A 141 -0.46 30.60 -15.50
CA THR A 141 0.29 29.95 -14.41
C THR A 141 -0.63 29.26 -13.40
N ILE A 142 -1.78 29.89 -13.08
CA ILE A 142 -2.79 29.29 -12.18
C ILE A 142 -3.38 28.03 -12.81
N MET A 143 -3.77 28.10 -14.08
CA MET A 143 -4.31 26.94 -14.81
C MET A 143 -3.29 25.79 -14.88
N ALA A 144 -2.02 26.09 -15.17
CA ALA A 144 -0.95 25.10 -15.19
C ALA A 144 -0.71 24.48 -13.81
N GLY A 145 -0.64 25.29 -12.76
CA GLY A 145 -0.47 24.82 -11.38
C GLY A 145 -1.63 23.94 -10.91
N LEU A 146 -2.86 24.35 -11.21
CA LEU A 146 -4.06 23.54 -10.94
C LEU A 146 -3.98 22.18 -11.63
N TYR A 147 -3.72 22.17 -12.94
CA TYR A 147 -3.63 20.93 -13.71
C TYR A 147 -2.52 20.01 -13.16
N VAL A 148 -1.34 20.56 -12.89
CA VAL A 148 -0.21 19.81 -12.33
C VAL A 148 -0.57 19.20 -10.98
N LYS A 149 -1.11 20.00 -10.04
CA LYS A 149 -1.47 19.51 -8.71
C LYS A 149 -2.54 18.44 -8.78
N GLU A 150 -3.54 18.62 -9.65
CA GLU A 150 -4.59 17.64 -9.87
C GLU A 150 -4.03 16.31 -10.40
N MET A 151 -3.09 16.36 -11.34
CA MET A 151 -2.40 15.16 -11.85
C MET A 151 -1.58 14.45 -10.76
N LEU A 152 -0.90 15.20 -9.90
CA LEU A 152 -0.14 14.64 -8.77
C LEU A 152 -1.07 14.00 -7.73
N LEU A 153 -2.16 14.69 -7.34
CA LEU A 153 -3.14 14.18 -6.38
C LEU A 153 -3.84 12.90 -6.88
N ARG A 154 -4.09 12.82 -8.19
CA ARG A 154 -4.68 11.64 -8.85
C ARG A 154 -3.67 10.52 -9.12
N SER A 155 -2.40 10.71 -8.75
CA SER A 155 -1.31 9.78 -9.11
C SER A 155 -1.19 9.52 -10.62
N ALA A 156 -1.66 10.46 -11.45
CA ALA A 156 -1.60 10.39 -12.91
C ALA A 156 -0.29 10.97 -13.47
N ALA A 157 0.45 11.72 -12.66
CA ALA A 157 1.82 12.13 -12.92
C ALA A 157 2.69 11.90 -11.68
N GLU A 158 3.93 11.46 -11.89
CA GLU A 158 4.92 11.29 -10.81
C GLU A 158 6.03 12.35 -10.88
N ARG A 159 6.27 12.90 -12.07
CA ARG A 159 7.35 13.86 -12.33
C ARG A 159 6.85 14.95 -13.26
N VAL A 160 7.21 16.19 -12.93
CA VAL A 160 6.80 17.38 -13.67
C VAL A 160 8.04 18.19 -14.00
N ALA A 161 8.13 18.65 -15.25
CA ALA A 161 9.18 19.54 -15.71
C ALA A 161 8.55 20.78 -16.30
N ILE A 162 8.95 21.96 -15.80
CA ILE A 162 8.52 23.26 -16.31
C ILE A 162 9.73 23.89 -16.99
N VAL A 163 9.58 24.18 -18.27
CA VAL A 163 10.62 24.83 -19.07
C VAL A 163 10.19 26.27 -19.30
N CYS A 164 10.99 27.21 -18.83
CA CYS A 164 10.73 28.64 -18.96
C CYS A 164 12.04 29.41 -19.17
N PRO A 165 11.99 30.67 -19.67
CA PRO A 165 13.13 31.58 -19.66
C PRO A 165 13.69 31.74 -18.24
N GLY A 166 15.01 31.85 -18.10
CA GLY A 166 15.69 31.88 -16.79
C GLY A 166 15.16 32.95 -15.82
N GLY A 167 14.79 34.13 -16.34
CA GLY A 167 14.23 35.21 -15.51
C GLY A 167 12.82 34.93 -14.95
N LEU A 168 12.12 33.89 -15.42
CA LEU A 168 10.81 33.49 -14.90
C LEU A 168 10.90 32.28 -13.96
N ALA A 169 12.07 31.64 -13.84
CA ALA A 169 12.20 30.39 -13.10
C ALA A 169 11.87 30.55 -11.61
N GLU A 170 12.35 31.64 -11.00
CA GLU A 170 12.05 31.95 -9.59
C GLU A 170 10.57 32.27 -9.39
N GLN A 171 9.96 33.06 -10.29
CA GLN A 171 8.54 33.35 -10.24
C GLN A 171 7.69 32.07 -10.29
N TRP A 172 8.02 31.14 -11.20
CA TRP A 172 7.32 29.85 -11.27
C TRP A 172 7.46 29.03 -9.99
N ARG A 173 8.68 28.94 -9.45
CA ARG A 173 8.92 28.23 -8.19
C ARG A 173 8.10 28.85 -7.06
N ASP A 174 8.17 30.17 -6.90
CA ASP A 174 7.54 30.86 -5.78
C ASP A 174 6.01 30.81 -5.88
N GLU A 175 5.44 31.00 -7.09
CA GLU A 175 3.99 30.87 -7.30
C GLU A 175 3.50 29.44 -7.04
N LEU A 176 4.25 28.41 -7.48
CA LEU A 176 3.86 27.02 -7.26
C LEU A 176 4.01 26.58 -5.81
N ALA A 177 5.04 27.03 -5.12
CA ALA A 177 5.22 26.77 -3.70
C ALA A 177 4.12 27.44 -2.86
N GLN A 178 3.87 28.73 -3.09
CA GLN A 178 2.91 29.50 -2.30
C GLN A 178 1.46 29.09 -2.57
N LYS A 179 1.06 29.03 -3.85
CA LYS A 179 -0.34 28.82 -4.23
C LYS A 179 -0.74 27.36 -4.25
N PHE A 180 0.19 26.47 -4.59
CA PHE A 180 -0.11 25.06 -4.83
C PHE A 180 0.58 24.12 -3.86
N SER A 181 1.45 24.61 -2.96
CA SER A 181 2.27 23.78 -2.07
C SER A 181 3.14 22.78 -2.83
N LEU A 182 3.60 23.17 -4.02
CA LEU A 182 4.45 22.37 -4.88
C LEU A 182 5.88 22.93 -4.85
N ASP A 183 6.78 22.24 -4.17
CA ASP A 183 8.20 22.60 -4.12
C ASP A 183 8.93 22.02 -5.34
N LEU A 184 9.48 22.90 -6.18
CA LEU A 184 10.19 22.53 -7.40
C LEU A 184 11.67 22.87 -7.27
N GLY A 185 12.52 21.88 -7.53
CA GLY A 185 13.95 22.08 -7.65
C GLY A 185 14.29 22.88 -8.92
N LEU A 186 15.04 23.98 -8.76
CA LEU A 186 15.57 24.73 -9.89
C LEU A 186 16.82 24.07 -10.46
N ARG A 187 16.86 23.91 -11.79
CA ARG A 187 18.06 23.51 -12.53
C ARG A 187 18.28 24.49 -13.67
N GLN A 188 19.40 25.20 -13.64
CA GLN A 188 19.83 26.06 -14.73
C GLN A 188 20.80 25.29 -15.62
N PHE A 189 20.54 25.29 -16.92
CA PHE A 189 21.46 24.74 -17.92
C PHE A 189 22.27 25.90 -18.50
N ALA A 190 23.57 25.92 -18.21
CA ALA A 190 24.50 26.75 -18.95
C ALA A 190 24.82 26.02 -20.26
N TRP A 191 24.41 26.61 -21.37
CA TRP A 191 24.86 26.22 -22.71
C TRP A 191 25.99 27.14 -23.13
#